data_AF-A0A1G8NY51-F1
#
_entry.id   AF-A0A1G8NY51-F1
#
_cell.length_a   1.000
_cell.length_b   1.000
_cell.length_c   1.000
_cell.angle_alpha   90.00
_cell.angle_beta   90.00
_cell.angle_gamma   90.00
#
_symmetry.space_group_name_H-M   'P 1'
#
loop_
_entity.id
_entity.type
_entity.pdbx_description
1 polymer ?
#
loop_
_entity_poly.entity_id
_entity_poly.type
_entity_poly.pdbx_seq_one_letter_code
_entity_poly.pdbx_strand_id
1 'polypeptide(L)'
;MAKKKNKSQKIKSDKLVALHHKKSPATEAFRTIRTNLQFMSPDKELKVIMVTGSEAGIGKSTVASNLALTFSMTGQKTLLIDTDMRKPMLHKLFDLPNFQGLSSYLAGDQDEI
;
A
#
# COMPACT_ATOMS: atom_id res chain seq x y z
N MET A 1 27.64 -11.78 19.67
CA MET A 1 26.40 -11.05 19.31
C MET A 1 26.06 -11.38 17.87
N ALA A 2 24.94 -12.10 17.65
CA ALA A 2 24.61 -12.67 16.35
C ALA A 2 24.02 -11.61 15.41
N LYS A 3 24.62 -11.44 14.23
CA LYS A 3 24.07 -10.65 13.11
C LYS A 3 22.74 -11.27 12.67
N LYS A 4 21.61 -10.63 13.01
CA LYS A 4 20.28 -11.01 12.51
C LYS A 4 20.24 -10.70 11.00
N LYS A 5 20.44 -11.73 10.17
CA LYS A 5 20.31 -11.63 8.71
C LYS A 5 18.85 -11.32 8.38
N ASN A 6 18.55 -10.09 7.95
CA ASN A 6 17.28 -9.73 7.33
C ASN A 6 17.13 -10.51 6.01
N LYS A 7 16.59 -11.72 6.08
CA LYS A 7 16.02 -12.38 4.90
C LYS A 7 14.75 -11.60 4.56
N SER A 8 14.75 -10.85 3.47
CA SER A 8 13.54 -10.24 2.91
C SER A 8 12.51 -11.34 2.74
N GLN A 9 11.49 -11.38 3.61
CA GLN A 9 10.38 -12.31 3.48
C GLN A 9 9.70 -12.05 2.14
N LYS A 10 9.53 -13.11 1.36
CA LYS A 10 8.92 -13.02 0.04
C LYS A 10 7.42 -12.85 0.25
N ILE A 11 6.90 -11.65 -0.02
CA ILE A 11 5.47 -11.36 0.02
C ILE A 11 4.73 -12.38 -0.86
N LYS A 12 3.70 -13.04 -0.31
CA LYS A 12 3.02 -14.18 -0.95
C LYS A 12 1.67 -13.86 -1.57
N SER A 13 1.09 -12.69 -1.32
CA SER A 13 -0.30 -12.41 -1.68
C SER A 13 -0.48 -12.22 -3.19
N ASP A 14 -1.23 -13.14 -3.84
CA ASP A 14 -1.59 -13.06 -5.27
C ASP A 14 -2.40 -11.80 -5.64
N LYS A 15 -3.00 -11.13 -4.64
CA LYS A 15 -3.70 -9.84 -4.84
C LYS A 15 -2.75 -8.71 -5.23
N LEU A 16 -1.44 -8.85 -5.03
CA LEU A 16 -0.44 -7.83 -5.37
C LEU A 16 0.09 -8.05 -6.80
N VAL A 17 -0.80 -7.96 -7.79
CA VAL A 17 -0.47 -8.19 -9.20
C VAL A 17 0.63 -7.28 -9.73
N ALA A 18 0.69 -6.02 -9.28
CA ALA A 18 1.74 -5.08 -9.66
C ALA A 18 3.12 -5.56 -9.18
N LEU A 19 3.19 -6.22 -8.02
CA LEU A 19 4.44 -6.76 -7.48
C LEU A 19 4.90 -8.01 -8.25
N HIS A 20 3.97 -8.95 -8.46
CA HIS A 20 4.30 -10.28 -9.00
C HIS A 20 4.30 -10.37 -10.53
N HIS A 21 3.47 -9.57 -11.20
CA HIS A 21 3.23 -9.65 -12.64
C HIS A 21 3.38 -8.29 -13.33
N LYS A 22 4.56 -7.67 -13.20
CA LYS A 22 4.85 -6.29 -13.63
C LYS A 22 4.47 -5.94 -15.07
N LYS A 23 4.42 -6.90 -15.99
CA LYS A 23 4.08 -6.69 -17.42
C LYS A 23 2.67 -7.17 -17.79
N SER A 24 1.83 -7.49 -16.81
CA SER A 24 0.45 -7.94 -17.05
C SER A 24 -0.47 -6.78 -17.46
N PRO A 25 -1.54 -7.05 -18.23
CA PRO A 25 -2.58 -6.06 -18.51
C PRO A 25 -3.19 -5.44 -17.24
N ALA A 26 -3.36 -6.24 -16.18
CA ALA A 26 -3.85 -5.74 -14.89
C ALA A 26 -2.90 -4.71 -14.26
N THR A 27 -1.58 -4.93 -14.34
CA THR A 27 -0.60 -3.94 -13.86
C THR A 27 -0.62 -2.68 -14.72
N GLU A 28 -0.81 -2.82 -16.03
CA GLU A 28 -0.94 -1.67 -16.93
C GLU A 28 -2.16 -0.82 -16.60
N ALA A 29 -3.30 -1.44 -16.25
CA ALA A 29 -4.47 -0.71 -15.77
C ALA A 29 -4.16 0.15 -14.52
N PHE A 30 -3.37 -0.37 -13.57
CA PHE A 30 -2.92 0.42 -12.41
C PHE A 30 -1.94 1.53 -12.78
N ARG A 31 -1.11 1.37 -13.84
CA ARG A 31 -0.26 2.45 -14.35
C ARG A 31 -1.11 3.54 -15.00
N THR A 32 -2.14 3.18 -15.74
CA THR A 32 -3.10 4.15 -16.33
C THR A 32 -3.79 4.95 -15.23
N ILE A 33 -4.28 4.30 -14.17
CA ILE A 33 -4.89 5.01 -13.02
C ILE A 33 -3.90 5.99 -12.39
N ARG A 34 -2.66 5.55 -12.12
CA ARG A 34 -1.60 6.42 -11.58
C ARG A 34 -1.36 7.63 -12.46
N THR A 35 -1.17 7.42 -13.76
CA THR A 35 -0.92 8.49 -14.73
C THR A 35 -2.09 9.48 -14.77
N ASN A 36 -3.33 8.98 -14.80
CA ASN A 36 -4.51 9.84 -14.77
C ASN A 36 -4.56 10.70 -13.50
N LEU A 37 -4.29 10.10 -12.34
CA LEU A 37 -4.22 10.84 -11.07
C LEU A 37 -3.14 11.93 -11.09
N GLN A 38 -1.96 11.66 -11.67
CA GLN A 38 -0.90 12.65 -11.80
C GLN A 38 -1.30 13.86 -12.67
N PHE A 39 -2.17 13.66 -13.66
CA PHE A 39 -2.66 14.73 -14.55
C PHE A 39 -3.98 15.37 -14.10
N MET A 40 -4.64 14.86 -13.06
CA MET A 40 -5.92 15.41 -12.57
C MET A 40 -5.80 16.82 -11.99
N SER A 41 -4.63 17.20 -11.48
CA SER A 41 -4.39 18.54 -10.94
C SER A 41 -3.12 19.13 -11.58
N PRO A 42 -3.26 19.87 -12.69
CA PRO A 42 -2.11 20.41 -13.42
C PRO A 42 -1.33 21.44 -12.59
N ASP A 43 -2.01 22.16 -11.70
CA ASP A 43 -1.42 23.23 -10.90
C ASP A 43 -0.83 22.74 -9.57
N LYS A 44 -1.19 21.53 -9.12
CA LYS A 44 -0.78 21.01 -7.81
C LYS A 44 -0.59 19.50 -7.82
N GLU A 45 0.59 19.08 -7.39
CA GLU A 45 0.87 17.66 -7.19
C GLU A 45 -0.06 17.04 -6.11
N LEU A 46 -0.77 15.97 -6.48
CA LEU A 46 -1.59 15.18 -5.55
C LEU A 46 -0.68 14.33 -4.65
N LYS A 47 -0.43 14.81 -3.43
CA LYS A 47 0.44 14.13 -2.44
C LYS A 47 -0.31 13.12 -1.56
N VAL A 48 -1.62 13.28 -1.40
CA VAL A 48 -2.45 12.45 -0.52
C VAL A 48 -3.67 11.98 -1.30
N ILE A 49 -3.88 10.66 -1.33
CA ILE A 49 -4.96 10.02 -2.07
C ILE A 49 -5.67 9.05 -1.13
N MET A 50 -6.98 9.23 -0.96
CA MET A 50 -7.83 8.33 -0.20
C MET A 50 -8.53 7.35 -1.15
N VAL A 51 -8.41 6.06 -0.88
CA VAL A 51 -9.14 5.01 -1.60
C VAL A 51 -10.25 4.48 -0.70
N THR A 52 -11.49 4.66 -1.13
CA THR A 52 -12.69 4.20 -0.41
C THR A 52 -13.66 3.51 -1.38
N GLY A 53 -14.80 3.06 -0.88
CA GLY A 53 -15.86 2.54 -1.73
C GLY A 53 -17.08 2.12 -0.94
N SER A 54 -18.18 1.88 -1.63
CA SER A 54 -19.53 1.74 -1.07
C SER A 54 -19.69 0.59 -0.09
N GLU A 55 -19.04 -0.56 -0.31
CA GLU A 55 -19.35 -1.80 0.42
C GLU A 55 -18.10 -2.59 0.85
N ALA A 56 -18.23 -3.41 1.90
CA ALA A 56 -17.14 -4.30 2.30
C ALA A 56 -16.84 -5.34 1.21
N GLY A 57 -15.57 -5.73 1.05
CA GLY A 57 -15.19 -6.80 0.12
C GLY A 57 -14.97 -6.41 -1.34
N ILE A 58 -15.31 -5.19 -1.77
CA ILE A 58 -15.16 -4.74 -3.18
C ILE A 58 -13.71 -4.60 -3.68
N GLY A 59 -12.71 -4.87 -2.83
CA GLY A 59 -11.30 -4.84 -3.22
C GLY A 59 -10.56 -3.51 -3.00
N LYS A 60 -11.08 -2.59 -2.18
CA LYS A 60 -10.43 -1.30 -1.84
C LYS A 60 -8.94 -1.45 -1.48
N SER A 61 -8.62 -2.33 -0.54
CA SER A 61 -7.24 -2.56 -0.07
C SER A 61 -6.34 -3.13 -1.17
N THR A 62 -6.89 -3.97 -2.05
CA THR A 62 -6.19 -4.49 -3.23
C THR A 62 -5.86 -3.36 -4.21
N VAL A 63 -6.84 -2.50 -4.50
CA VAL A 63 -6.66 -1.35 -5.40
C VAL A 63 -5.63 -0.38 -4.83
N ALA A 64 -5.78 0.00 -3.55
CA ALA A 64 -4.84 0.90 -2.88
C ALA A 64 -3.41 0.35 -2.87
N SER A 65 -3.24 -0.95 -2.59
CA SER A 65 -1.92 -1.60 -2.56
C SER A 65 -1.24 -1.63 -3.92
N ASN A 66 -1.97 -2.01 -4.97
CA ASN A 66 -1.39 -2.07 -6.32
C ASN A 66 -1.13 -0.66 -6.89
N LEU A 67 -1.98 0.31 -6.59
CA LEU A 67 -1.74 1.70 -6.95
C LEU A 67 -0.49 2.25 -6.24
N ALA A 68 -0.34 1.99 -4.94
CA ALA A 68 0.87 2.39 -4.20
C ALA A 68 2.13 1.73 -4.79
N LEU A 69 2.07 0.45 -5.17
CA LEU A 69 3.17 -0.23 -5.86
C LEU A 69 3.50 0.41 -7.20
N THR A 70 2.51 0.83 -8.01
CA THR A 70 2.81 1.49 -9.28
C THR A 70 3.38 2.90 -9.09
N PHE A 71 3.04 3.61 -8.03
CA PHE A 71 3.74 4.83 -7.62
C PHE A 71 5.18 4.53 -7.20
N SER A 72 5.42 3.54 -6.33
CA SER A 72 6.77 3.23 -5.85
C SER A 72 7.70 2.76 -6.97
N MET A 73 7.17 2.08 -7.99
CA MET A 73 7.94 1.63 -9.16
C MET A 73 8.52 2.74 -10.02
N THR A 74 8.00 3.97 -9.93
CA THR A 74 8.60 5.13 -10.63
C THR A 74 9.71 5.79 -9.83
N GLY A 75 10.07 5.24 -8.67
CA GLY A 75 11.06 5.81 -7.74
C GLY A 75 10.48 6.83 -6.77
N GLN A 76 9.16 7.08 -6.80
CA GLN A 76 8.52 7.96 -5.82
C GLN A 76 8.53 7.32 -4.42
N LYS A 77 8.77 8.15 -3.40
CA LYS A 77 8.64 7.75 -1.99
C LYS A 77 7.15 7.62 -1.66
N THR A 78 6.64 6.40 -1.68
CA THR A 78 5.21 6.13 -1.47
C THR A 78 4.97 5.53 -0.10
N LEU A 79 4.07 6.15 0.67
CA LEU A 79 3.55 5.62 1.93
C LEU A 79 2.12 5.14 1.72
N LEU A 80 1.85 3.89 2.08
CA LEU A 80 0.51 3.31 2.09
C LEU A 80 0.08 3.11 3.55
N ILE A 81 -1.05 3.69 3.93
CA ILE A 81 -1.56 3.67 5.31
C ILE A 81 -2.89 2.91 5.33
N ASP A 82 -3.03 1.94 6.23
CA ASP A 82 -4.33 1.29 6.48
C ASP A 82 -5.15 2.15 7.44
N THR A 83 -6.21 2.78 6.94
CA THR A 83 -7.13 3.58 7.75
C THR A 83 -8.39 2.81 8.13
N ASP A 84 -8.55 1.55 7.69
CA ASP A 84 -9.63 0.67 8.13
C ASP A 84 -9.22 -0.09 9.40
N MET A 85 -9.48 0.51 10.56
CA MET A 85 -9.19 -0.10 11.86
C MET A 85 -10.18 -1.22 12.23
N ARG A 86 -11.28 -1.38 11.50
CA ARG A 86 -12.32 -2.36 11.84
C ARG A 86 -12.02 -3.73 11.23
N LYS A 87 -11.53 -3.75 9.98
CA LYS A 87 -11.09 -4.97 9.29
C LYS A 87 -9.79 -4.69 8.50
N PRO A 88 -8.67 -4.40 9.18
CA PRO A 88 -7.41 -4.06 8.51
C PRO A 88 -6.90 -5.23 7.68
N MET A 89 -6.41 -4.92 6.48
CA MET A 89 -6.03 -5.92 5.48
C MET A 89 -4.60 -5.76 4.98
N LEU A 90 -4.01 -4.57 5.09
CA LEU A 90 -2.70 -4.32 4.47
C LEU A 90 -1.59 -5.18 5.07
N HIS A 91 -1.53 -5.31 6.40
CA HIS A 91 -0.53 -6.17 7.07
C HIS A 91 -0.58 -7.62 6.55
N LYS A 92 -1.77 -8.16 6.23
CA LYS A 92 -1.92 -9.50 5.66
C LYS A 92 -1.45 -9.58 4.21
N LEU A 93 -1.73 -8.55 3.41
CA LEU A 93 -1.29 -8.49 2.01
C LEU A 93 0.23 -8.44 1.89
N PHE A 94 0.88 -7.70 2.79
CA PHE A 94 2.33 -7.47 2.77
C PHE A 94 3.12 -8.42 3.68
N ASP A 95 2.46 -9.38 4.34
CA ASP A 95 3.09 -10.33 5.28
C ASP A 95 3.87 -9.62 6.41
N LEU A 96 3.22 -8.61 7.02
CA LEU A 96 3.76 -7.78 8.09
C LEU A 96 3.09 -8.08 9.43
N PRO A 97 3.83 -7.96 10.56
CA PRO A 97 3.21 -7.93 11.88
C PRO A 97 2.32 -6.69 12.03
N ASN A 98 1.28 -6.78 12.86
CA ASN A 98 0.34 -5.69 13.14
C ASN A 98 0.21 -5.40 14.64
N PHE A 99 1.32 -5.54 15.39
CA PHE A 99 1.37 -5.28 16.84
C PHE A 99 1.37 -3.78 17.15
N GLN A 100 2.01 -2.98 16.31
CA GLN A 100 2.02 -1.52 16.35
C GLN A 100 1.63 -1.00 14.96
N GLY A 101 0.90 0.12 14.91
CA GLY A 101 0.41 0.68 13.66
C GLY A 101 -0.27 2.03 13.85
N LEU A 102 -1.16 2.40 12.94
CA LEU A 102 -1.82 3.70 12.96
C LEU A 102 -2.61 3.93 14.26
N SER A 103 -3.30 2.91 14.78
CA SER A 103 -4.12 3.04 15.99
C SER A 103 -3.27 3.31 17.24
N SER A 104 -2.17 2.56 17.45
CA SER A 104 -1.29 2.77 18.60
C SER A 104 -0.56 4.11 18.49
N TYR A 105 -0.11 4.47 17.29
CA TYR A 105 0.50 5.77 17.03
C TYR A 105 -0.43 6.94 17.39
N LEU A 106 -1.70 6.87 16.99
CA LEU A 106 -2.69 7.92 17.31
C LEU A 106 -3.09 7.93 18.79
N ALA A 107 -2.98 6.80 19.49
CA ALA A 107 -3.23 6.70 20.93
C ALA A 107 -2.08 7.25 21.79
N GLY A 108 -0.94 7.59 21.17
CA GLY A 108 0.27 8.01 21.90
C GLY A 108 1.02 6.84 22.56
N ASP A 109 0.68 5.60 22.20
CA ASP A 109 1.35 4.39 22.65
C ASP A 109 2.64 4.22 21.83
N GLN A 110 3.63 5.04 22.15
CA GLN A 110 4.98 4.92 21.60
C GLN A 110 5.86 4.30 22.67
N ASP A 111 6.21 3.02 22.49
CA ASP A 111 7.44 2.50 23.07
C ASP A 111 8.59 3.36 22.51
N GLU A 112 9.38 3.97 23.40
CA GLU A 112 10.61 4.66 23.02
C GLU A 112 11.48 3.71 22.19
N ILE A 113 11.71 4.04 20.92
CA ILE A 113 12.64 3.33 20.04
C ILE A 113 14.07 3.78 20.32
#